data_AF-B8ICU0-F1
#
_entry.id   AF-B8ICU0-F1
#
_cell.length_a   1.000
_cell.length_b   1.000
_cell.length_c   1.000
_cell.angle_alpha   90.00
_cell.angle_beta   90.00
_cell.angle_gamma   90.00
#
_symmetry.space_group_name_H-M   'P 1'
#
loop_
_entity.id
_entity.type
_entity.pdbx_description
1 polymer ?
#
loop_
_entity_poly.entity_id
_entity_poly.type
_entity_poly.pdbx_seq_one_letter_code
_entity_poly.pdbx_strand_id
1 'polypeptide(L)'
;MIVTADFELTTVQIDGLRKAIVTYCALSDLEAALNRYPGSLGRAETIPEGQTFERIVQVCLDRIATDQALLVNSFLLRVLENRWSLDPLRREALRTAPILVRAPRKVEGQVTIVADALQALVDALPEKPRADHIGDPVIFTALCEIRDALVALARCFEAFEGLKGLHDGLHTLQVLGASWLDWSQAEEPPALLPTALALVHRAQQVATASQAGLPPEGVACQERCLRALDRAKTLLTSGQPDAIREARSQLRALLIAEMPHIDEILFGVSRDLPLKSFSAAFTKMSESRNLDRARDAAIDLADTLRRRLMEHAVWQATDLRLYQMEEHLYDPQLGWMVAVTPILTAVRTNLRAVSAAPNEIQSLTGPMSDALTQYEATVSPGAAPGEDDPAFARVRECFEDLRASVRGNFLEIDQLLKADFARCAVLKTKLDALLARVPPLCALWVP
;
A
#
# COMPACT_ATOMS: atom_id res chain seq x y z
N MET A 1 -19.49 18.04 -11.02
CA MET A 1 -19.90 17.54 -9.69
C MET A 1 -18.89 16.48 -9.33
N ILE A 2 -18.01 16.80 -8.38
CA ILE A 2 -16.88 15.95 -8.02
C ILE A 2 -17.44 14.72 -7.27
N VAL A 3 -16.98 13.52 -7.63
CA VAL A 3 -17.39 12.24 -7.03
C VAL A 3 -16.70 12.02 -5.66
N THR A 4 -16.37 13.08 -4.94
CA THR A 4 -15.58 13.03 -3.68
C THR A 4 -16.42 12.84 -2.42
N ALA A 5 -17.69 12.46 -2.52
CA ALA A 5 -18.58 12.37 -1.36
C ALA A 5 -18.08 11.37 -0.27
N ASP A 6 -17.19 10.44 -0.62
CA ASP A 6 -16.79 9.35 0.27
C ASP A 6 -15.44 9.58 0.99
N PHE A 7 -14.77 10.73 0.80
CA PHE A 7 -13.51 11.05 1.48
C PHE A 7 -13.46 12.47 2.02
N GLU A 8 -14.14 12.70 3.13
CA GLU A 8 -14.14 13.99 3.83
C GLU A 8 -13.60 13.85 5.26
N LEU A 9 -12.55 14.61 5.57
CA LEU A 9 -12.03 14.74 6.94
C LEU A 9 -12.77 15.87 7.65
N THR A 10 -13.21 15.61 8.88
CA THR A 10 -13.77 16.66 9.74
C THR A 10 -12.68 17.67 10.14
N THR A 11 -13.07 18.89 10.53
CA THR A 11 -12.14 19.91 11.04
C THR A 11 -11.28 19.40 12.20
N VAL A 12 -11.85 18.59 13.09
CA VAL A 12 -11.13 17.97 14.23
C VAL A 12 -10.05 17.01 13.74
N GLN A 13 -10.35 16.22 12.71
CA GLN A 13 -9.39 15.30 12.11
C GLN A 13 -8.28 16.04 11.38
N ILE A 14 -8.61 17.10 10.64
CA ILE A 14 -7.62 17.94 9.95
C ILE A 14 -6.65 18.56 10.97
N ASP A 15 -7.16 19.14 12.07
CA ASP A 15 -6.29 19.72 13.11
C ASP A 15 -5.45 18.67 13.83
N GLY A 16 -6.00 17.48 14.09
CA GLY A 16 -5.24 16.36 14.66
C GLY A 16 -4.10 15.90 13.73
N LEU A 17 -4.38 15.73 12.43
CA LEU A 17 -3.37 15.36 11.43
C LEU A 17 -2.33 16.46 11.25
N ARG A 18 -2.74 17.74 11.28
CA ARG A 18 -1.82 18.88 11.29
C ARG A 18 -0.82 18.78 12.44
N LYS A 19 -1.28 18.52 13.67
CA LYS A 19 -0.40 18.34 14.83
C LYS A 19 0.56 17.16 14.66
N ALA A 20 0.08 16.04 14.12
CA ALA A 20 0.91 14.88 13.81
C ALA A 20 2.00 15.22 12.78
N ILE A 21 1.65 15.92 11.69
CA ILE A 21 2.60 16.37 10.67
C ILE A 21 3.65 17.30 11.28
N VAL A 22 3.25 18.27 12.09
CA VAL A 22 4.17 19.19 12.77
C VAL A 22 5.15 18.45 13.70
N THR A 23 4.70 17.36 14.31
CA THR A 23 5.50 16.57 15.26
C THR A 23 6.51 15.65 14.56
N TYR A 24 6.12 15.03 13.45
CA TYR A 24 6.85 13.89 12.88
C TYR A 24 7.42 14.09 11.47
N CYS A 25 7.03 15.18 10.79
CA CYS A 25 7.50 15.52 9.45
C CYS A 25 8.42 16.76 9.48
N ALA A 26 9.11 16.98 8.37
CA ALA A 26 9.95 18.15 8.13
C ALA A 26 9.41 19.00 6.97
N LEU A 27 10.00 20.18 6.78
CA LEU A 27 9.66 21.07 5.65
C LEU A 27 9.85 20.39 4.30
N SER A 28 10.89 19.56 4.15
CA SER A 28 11.14 18.80 2.92
C SER A 28 10.00 17.85 2.56
N ASP A 29 9.33 17.25 3.56
CA ASP A 29 8.19 16.37 3.32
C ASP A 29 6.98 17.16 2.79
N LEU A 30 6.80 18.38 3.30
CA LEU A 30 5.74 19.29 2.86
C LEU A 30 5.99 19.81 1.44
N GLU A 31 7.24 20.22 1.15
CA GLU A 31 7.67 20.63 -0.19
C GLU A 31 7.50 19.49 -1.20
N ALA A 32 7.90 18.27 -0.83
CA ALA A 32 7.69 17.09 -1.67
C ALA A 32 6.20 16.80 -1.92
N ALA A 33 5.33 17.01 -0.94
CA ALA A 33 3.88 16.86 -1.12
C ALA A 33 3.29 17.97 -2.02
N LEU A 34 3.71 19.23 -1.86
CA LEU A 34 3.27 20.37 -2.67
C LEU A 34 3.70 20.25 -4.15
N ASN A 35 4.89 19.72 -4.40
CA ASN A 35 5.36 19.46 -5.77
C ASN A 35 4.48 18.44 -6.51
N ARG A 36 3.78 17.57 -5.77
CA ARG A 36 2.93 16.49 -6.28
C ARG A 36 1.43 16.74 -6.06
N TYR A 37 1.10 17.87 -5.43
CA TYR A 37 -0.27 18.32 -5.22
C TYR A 37 -0.93 18.60 -6.58
N PRO A 38 -2.14 18.07 -6.84
CA PRO A 38 -2.76 18.14 -8.16
C PRO A 38 -3.36 19.52 -8.50
N GLY A 39 -3.42 20.46 -7.55
CA GLY A 39 -3.90 21.83 -7.81
C GLY A 39 -2.80 22.80 -8.26
N SER A 40 -3.17 24.06 -8.42
CA SER A 40 -2.34 25.12 -9.03
C SER A 40 -1.25 25.68 -8.12
N LEU A 41 -1.39 25.53 -6.81
CA LEU A 41 -0.48 26.16 -5.85
C LEU A 41 0.95 25.62 -5.95
N GLY A 42 1.92 26.53 -5.83
CA GLY A 42 3.34 26.25 -5.75
C GLY A 42 3.94 26.64 -4.40
N ARG A 43 5.27 26.53 -4.31
CA ARG A 43 6.04 26.86 -3.10
C ARG A 43 5.90 28.33 -2.71
N ALA A 44 5.96 29.24 -3.68
CA ALA A 44 5.94 30.68 -3.43
C ALA A 44 4.63 31.15 -2.77
N GLU A 45 3.53 30.47 -3.06
CA GLU A 45 2.19 30.79 -2.58
C GLU A 45 1.88 30.16 -1.21
N THR A 46 2.62 29.11 -0.83
CA THR A 46 2.28 28.25 0.32
C THR A 46 3.35 28.21 1.42
N ILE A 47 4.62 28.49 1.10
CA ILE A 47 5.74 28.45 2.04
C ILE A 47 6.33 29.86 2.22
N PRO A 48 5.81 30.64 3.19
CA PRO A 48 6.37 31.96 3.52
C PRO A 48 7.75 31.85 4.18
N GLU A 49 8.67 32.73 3.79
CA GLU A 49 10.01 32.79 4.37
C GLU A 49 10.00 33.21 5.86
N GLY A 50 10.95 32.67 6.63
CA GLY A 50 11.17 33.05 8.03
C GLY A 50 10.08 32.62 9.03
N GLN A 51 9.12 31.79 8.62
CA GLN A 51 8.04 31.29 9.48
C GLN A 51 8.41 29.97 10.15
N THR A 52 7.75 29.66 11.28
CA THR A 52 7.87 28.35 11.94
C THR A 52 7.23 27.26 11.09
N PHE A 53 7.70 26.02 11.23
CA PHE A 53 7.11 24.89 10.48
C PHE A 53 5.62 24.73 10.75
N GLU A 54 5.18 24.88 12.00
CA GLU A 54 3.75 24.86 12.35
C GLU A 54 2.95 25.92 11.58
N ARG A 55 3.47 27.15 11.49
CA ARG A 55 2.80 28.23 10.75
C ARG A 55 2.78 27.94 9.25
N ILE A 56 3.85 27.38 8.70
CA ILE A 56 3.92 26.99 7.29
C ILE A 56 2.86 25.92 6.96
N VAL A 57 2.73 24.87 7.78
CA VAL A 57 1.71 23.83 7.57
C VAL A 57 0.31 24.44 7.60
N GLN A 58 0.02 25.33 8.57
CA GLN A 58 -1.27 26.02 8.63
C GLN A 58 -1.53 26.86 7.37
N VAL A 59 -0.56 27.65 6.93
CA VAL A 59 -0.69 28.49 5.72
C VAL A 59 -0.92 27.62 4.48
N CYS A 60 -0.23 26.48 4.35
CA CYS A 60 -0.45 25.54 3.25
C CYS A 60 -1.90 25.05 3.23
N LEU A 61 -2.42 24.61 4.37
CA LEU A 61 -3.80 24.12 4.49
C LEU A 61 -4.83 25.23 4.19
N ASP A 62 -4.63 26.44 4.72
CA ASP A 62 -5.53 27.58 4.48
C ASP A 62 -5.55 27.99 3.00
N ARG A 63 -4.38 28.01 2.35
CA ARG A 63 -4.25 28.33 0.93
C ARG A 63 -4.90 27.28 0.03
N ILE A 64 -4.64 26.00 0.30
CA ILE A 64 -5.27 24.90 -0.44
C ILE A 64 -6.79 24.91 -0.23
N ALA A 65 -7.26 25.16 0.99
CA ALA A 65 -8.69 25.25 1.28
C ALA A 65 -9.37 26.39 0.50
N THR A 66 -8.66 27.51 0.32
CA THR A 66 -9.13 28.67 -0.45
C THR A 66 -9.12 28.41 -1.96
N ASP A 67 -8.09 27.74 -2.47
CA ASP A 67 -7.94 27.36 -3.88
C ASP A 67 -8.98 26.30 -4.27
N GLN A 68 -8.99 25.17 -3.55
CA GLN A 68 -9.92 24.06 -3.79
C GLN A 68 -10.06 23.19 -2.52
N ALA A 69 -11.08 23.47 -1.70
CA ALA A 69 -11.32 22.81 -0.41
C ALA A 69 -11.26 21.27 -0.43
N LEU A 70 -11.72 20.64 -1.52
CA LEU A 70 -11.74 19.19 -1.67
C LEU A 70 -10.34 18.58 -1.81
N LEU A 71 -9.32 19.36 -2.20
CA LEU A 71 -7.95 18.89 -2.34
C LEU A 71 -7.16 18.95 -1.02
N VAL A 72 -7.72 19.50 0.06
CA VAL A 72 -7.08 19.49 1.39
C VAL A 72 -6.78 18.05 1.83
N ASN A 73 -7.74 17.14 1.65
CA ASN A 73 -7.58 15.74 2.05
C ASN A 73 -6.53 15.03 1.18
N SER A 74 -6.56 15.32 -0.13
CA SER A 74 -5.58 14.86 -1.12
C SER A 74 -4.14 15.29 -0.75
N PHE A 75 -3.99 16.52 -0.28
CA PHE A 75 -2.72 17.06 0.18
C PHE A 75 -2.24 16.39 1.46
N LEU A 76 -3.08 16.30 2.49
CA LEU A 76 -2.75 15.64 3.76
C LEU A 76 -2.31 14.18 3.53
N LEU A 77 -3.01 13.47 2.65
CA LEU A 77 -2.67 12.09 2.28
C LEU A 77 -1.24 11.98 1.73
N ARG A 78 -0.81 12.90 0.86
CA ARG A 78 0.54 12.93 0.27
C ARG A 78 1.63 13.25 1.29
N VAL A 79 1.33 14.11 2.28
CA VAL A 79 2.28 14.41 3.36
C VAL A 79 2.47 13.18 4.25
N LEU A 80 1.38 12.48 4.59
CA LEU A 80 1.43 11.28 5.41
C LEU A 80 2.11 10.10 4.69
N GLU A 81 1.82 9.92 3.39
CA GLU A 81 2.44 8.90 2.53
C GLU A 81 3.98 8.97 2.56
N ASN A 82 4.57 10.18 2.51
CA ASN A 82 6.03 10.37 2.50
C ASN A 82 6.73 9.74 3.71
N ARG A 83 6.01 9.58 4.82
CA ARG A 83 6.54 9.15 6.11
C ARG A 83 5.74 7.99 6.69
N TRP A 84 5.02 7.24 5.84
CA TRP A 84 4.10 6.19 6.30
C TRP A 84 4.79 5.05 7.05
N SER A 85 6.06 4.77 6.74
CA SER A 85 6.89 3.79 7.44
C SER A 85 7.24 4.21 8.87
N LEU A 86 7.11 5.49 9.22
CA LEU A 86 7.35 5.99 10.58
C LEU A 86 6.17 5.61 11.50
N ASP A 87 6.36 4.53 12.27
CA ASP A 87 5.31 3.94 13.11
C ASP A 87 4.62 4.93 14.08
N PRO A 88 5.32 5.87 14.77
CA PRO A 88 4.65 6.89 15.58
C PRO A 88 3.68 7.79 14.80
N LEU A 89 4.08 8.26 13.61
CA LEU A 89 3.21 9.07 12.75
C LEU A 89 2.01 8.26 12.28
N ARG A 90 2.26 7.04 11.79
CA ARG A 90 1.22 6.13 11.32
C ARG A 90 0.17 5.88 12.42
N ARG A 91 0.59 5.52 13.64
CA ARG A 91 -0.33 5.29 14.77
C ARG A 91 -1.18 6.53 15.07
N GLU A 92 -0.56 7.70 15.08
CA GLU A 92 -1.27 8.95 15.36
C GLU A 92 -2.27 9.32 14.24
N ALA A 93 -1.88 9.11 12.98
CA ALA A 93 -2.76 9.31 11.83
C ALA A 93 -3.95 8.34 11.85
N LEU A 94 -3.71 7.06 12.11
CA LEU A 94 -4.76 6.03 12.23
C LEU A 94 -5.72 6.31 13.38
N ARG A 95 -5.20 6.78 14.53
CA ARG A 95 -6.02 7.16 15.69
C ARG A 95 -6.89 8.38 15.40
N THR A 96 -6.33 9.37 14.70
CA THR A 96 -7.00 10.64 14.40
C THR A 96 -8.03 10.48 13.28
N ALA A 97 -7.62 9.85 12.18
CA ALA A 97 -8.41 9.76 10.95
C ALA A 97 -8.41 8.33 10.38
N PRO A 98 -9.14 7.38 11.00
CA PRO A 98 -9.28 6.02 10.47
C PRO A 98 -9.75 5.94 9.03
N ILE A 99 -10.51 6.95 8.55
CA ILE A 99 -11.02 7.02 7.17
C ILE A 99 -9.90 7.01 6.13
N LEU A 100 -8.66 7.39 6.49
CA LEU A 100 -7.48 7.31 5.63
C LEU A 100 -7.18 5.87 5.15
N VAL A 101 -7.59 4.85 5.90
CA VAL A 101 -7.35 3.44 5.58
C VAL A 101 -8.63 2.65 5.38
N ARG A 102 -9.73 3.33 5.02
CA ARG A 102 -11.03 2.70 4.74
C ARG A 102 -11.47 3.07 3.33
N ALA A 103 -10.72 2.58 2.33
CA ALA A 103 -10.95 2.97 0.95
C ALA A 103 -12.29 2.43 0.41
N PRO A 104 -13.04 3.20 -0.40
CA PRO A 104 -14.27 2.74 -1.05
C PRO A 104 -14.04 1.45 -1.83
N ARG A 105 -14.98 0.49 -1.78
CA ARG A 105 -14.80 -0.86 -2.33
C ARG A 105 -14.61 -0.93 -3.87
N LYS A 106 -14.85 0.15 -4.60
CA LYS A 106 -14.93 0.16 -6.07
C LYS A 106 -14.25 1.39 -6.66
N VAL A 107 -13.45 1.15 -7.71
CA VAL A 107 -12.73 2.18 -8.50
C VAL A 107 -13.19 2.26 -9.96
N GLU A 108 -14.14 1.40 -10.35
CA GLU A 108 -14.54 1.21 -11.75
C GLU A 108 -15.08 2.48 -12.41
N GLY A 109 -15.82 3.29 -11.64
CA GLY A 109 -16.37 4.54 -12.14
C GLY A 109 -15.27 5.52 -12.55
N GLN A 110 -14.27 5.68 -11.70
CA GLN A 110 -13.12 6.55 -11.94
C GLN A 110 -12.28 6.05 -13.11
N VAL A 111 -11.97 4.74 -13.12
CA VAL A 111 -11.21 4.11 -14.21
C VAL A 111 -11.91 4.29 -15.55
N THR A 112 -13.23 4.08 -15.62
CA THR A 112 -13.99 4.23 -16.87
C THR A 112 -13.93 5.66 -17.39
N ILE A 113 -14.17 6.65 -16.52
CA ILE A 113 -14.13 8.07 -16.91
C ILE A 113 -12.75 8.46 -17.47
N VAL A 114 -11.67 8.02 -16.81
CA VAL A 114 -10.30 8.32 -17.27
C VAL A 114 -10.00 7.59 -18.57
N ALA A 115 -10.39 6.32 -18.69
CA ALA A 115 -10.19 5.52 -19.91
C ALA A 115 -10.89 6.13 -21.13
N ASP A 116 -12.14 6.57 -20.97
CA ASP A 116 -12.92 7.21 -22.03
C ASP A 116 -12.28 8.52 -22.48
N ALA A 117 -11.77 9.33 -21.53
CA ALA A 117 -11.07 10.56 -21.86
C ALA A 117 -9.74 10.30 -22.59
N LEU A 118 -8.95 9.33 -22.14
CA LEU A 118 -7.74 8.92 -22.85
C LEU A 118 -8.05 8.41 -24.26
N GLN A 119 -9.13 7.64 -24.43
CA GLN A 119 -9.56 7.20 -25.76
C GLN A 119 -9.97 8.38 -26.64
N ALA A 120 -10.71 9.35 -26.12
CA ALA A 120 -11.07 10.56 -26.87
C ALA A 120 -9.84 11.35 -27.33
N LEU A 121 -8.79 11.42 -26.49
CA LEU A 121 -7.50 12.02 -26.89
C LEU A 121 -6.79 11.21 -27.98
N VAL A 122 -6.84 9.88 -27.91
CA VAL A 122 -6.30 9.00 -28.98
C VAL A 122 -7.04 9.22 -30.30
N ASP A 123 -8.36 9.34 -30.25
CA ASP A 123 -9.21 9.50 -31.44
C ASP A 123 -9.09 10.89 -32.08
N ALA A 124 -8.69 11.90 -31.29
CA ALA A 124 -8.41 13.26 -31.77
C ALA A 124 -7.07 13.36 -32.54
N LEU A 125 -6.20 12.36 -32.43
CA LEU A 125 -4.90 12.32 -33.08
C LEU A 125 -4.86 11.25 -34.19
N PRO A 126 -4.15 11.51 -35.30
CA PRO A 126 -4.04 10.53 -36.38
C PRO A 126 -3.20 9.33 -35.93
N GLU A 127 -3.67 8.10 -36.22
CA GLU A 127 -2.89 7.18 -37.04
C GLU A 127 -1.38 7.15 -36.81
N LYS A 128 -0.74 7.87 -37.73
CA LYS A 128 0.70 7.98 -37.90
C LYS A 128 0.95 9.49 -38.00
N PRO A 129 1.16 10.17 -36.87
CA PRO A 129 1.33 11.61 -36.87
C PRO A 129 2.62 12.00 -37.59
N ARG A 130 2.56 13.11 -38.32
CA ARG A 130 3.67 13.71 -39.09
C ARG A 130 3.63 15.22 -38.92
N ALA A 131 4.74 15.92 -39.18
CA ALA A 131 4.82 17.37 -39.01
C ALA A 131 3.75 18.15 -39.81
N ASP A 132 3.29 17.62 -40.95
CA ASP A 132 2.24 18.18 -41.80
C ASP A 132 0.83 17.64 -41.49
N HIS A 133 0.72 16.65 -40.60
CA HIS A 133 -0.53 15.97 -40.26
C HIS A 133 -0.52 15.48 -38.80
N ILE A 134 -0.70 16.43 -37.86
CA ILE A 134 -0.68 16.18 -36.41
C ILE A 134 -2.07 15.97 -35.78
N GLY A 135 -3.16 16.22 -36.52
CA GLY A 135 -4.52 16.20 -35.98
C GLY A 135 -4.90 17.54 -35.34
N ASP A 136 -5.57 17.49 -34.19
CA ASP A 136 -5.88 18.68 -33.39
C ASP A 136 -4.59 19.32 -32.84
N PRO A 137 -4.22 20.55 -33.28
CA PRO A 137 -2.97 21.18 -32.87
C PRO A 137 -2.91 21.54 -31.38
N VAL A 138 -4.04 21.87 -30.75
CA VAL A 138 -4.11 22.26 -29.33
C VAL A 138 -3.86 21.04 -28.47
N ILE A 139 -4.55 19.93 -28.78
CA ILE A 139 -4.38 18.66 -28.07
C ILE A 139 -2.97 18.11 -28.29
N PHE A 140 -2.48 18.08 -29.53
CA PHE A 140 -1.15 17.57 -29.83
C PHE A 140 -0.05 18.35 -29.09
N THR A 141 -0.13 19.69 -29.09
CA THR A 141 0.81 20.56 -28.39
C THR A 141 0.81 20.29 -26.89
N ALA A 142 -0.37 20.27 -26.26
CA ALA A 142 -0.49 20.01 -24.82
C ALA A 142 0.04 18.63 -24.43
N LEU A 143 -0.22 17.60 -25.25
CA LEU A 143 0.31 16.25 -25.01
C LEU A 143 1.82 16.17 -25.19
N CYS A 144 2.41 16.93 -26.12
CA CYS A 144 3.86 17.05 -26.25
C CYS A 144 4.52 17.67 -25.02
N GLU A 145 3.92 18.71 -24.44
CA GLU A 145 4.42 19.35 -23.22
C GLU A 145 4.46 18.39 -22.02
N ILE A 146 3.55 17.43 -21.95
CA ILE A 146 3.44 16.47 -20.83
C ILE A 146 3.86 15.05 -21.19
N ARG A 147 4.54 14.85 -22.32
CA ARG A 147 4.89 13.52 -22.81
C ARG A 147 5.67 12.71 -21.76
N ASP A 148 6.64 13.33 -21.09
CA ASP A 148 7.44 12.65 -20.07
C ASP A 148 6.60 12.23 -18.85
N ALA A 149 5.59 13.02 -18.49
CA ALA A 149 4.62 12.64 -17.47
C ALA A 149 3.75 11.46 -17.91
N LEU A 150 3.34 11.40 -19.19
CA LEU A 150 2.60 10.24 -19.73
C LEU A 150 3.45 8.96 -19.71
N VAL A 151 4.72 9.06 -20.10
CA VAL A 151 5.67 7.93 -20.02
C VAL A 151 5.88 7.49 -18.57
N ALA A 152 6.07 8.43 -17.64
CA ALA A 152 6.22 8.13 -16.23
C ALA A 152 4.97 7.44 -15.66
N LEU A 153 3.77 7.91 -16.02
CA LEU A 153 2.51 7.29 -15.61
C LEU A 153 2.38 5.85 -16.14
N ALA A 154 2.71 5.59 -17.40
CA ALA A 154 2.70 4.25 -17.97
C ALA A 154 3.68 3.31 -17.23
N ARG A 155 4.89 3.79 -16.91
CA ARG A 155 5.88 3.05 -16.11
C ARG A 155 5.40 2.76 -14.68
N CYS A 156 4.70 3.70 -14.04
CA CYS A 156 4.11 3.47 -12.73
C CYS A 156 3.09 2.33 -12.75
N PHE A 157 2.24 2.23 -13.79
CA PHE A 157 1.30 1.13 -13.92
C PHE A 157 1.99 -0.23 -14.12
N GLU A 158 3.08 -0.28 -14.91
CA GLU A 158 3.91 -1.50 -15.03
C GLU A 158 4.54 -1.88 -13.69
N ALA A 159 5.11 -0.91 -12.98
CA ALA A 159 5.71 -1.15 -11.67
C ALA A 159 4.69 -1.67 -10.65
N PHE A 160 3.46 -1.12 -10.62
CA PHE A 160 2.40 -1.63 -9.74
C PHE A 160 2.05 -3.09 -10.03
N GLU A 161 1.92 -3.46 -11.30
CA GLU A 161 1.64 -4.84 -11.70
C GLU A 161 2.78 -5.79 -11.26
N GLY A 162 4.03 -5.42 -11.54
CA GLY A 162 5.20 -6.22 -11.17
C GLY A 162 5.36 -6.41 -9.66
N LEU A 163 5.26 -5.31 -8.89
CA LEU A 163 5.40 -5.31 -7.43
C LEU A 163 4.25 -6.06 -6.75
N LYS A 164 2.99 -5.84 -7.18
CA LYS A 164 1.85 -6.59 -6.64
C LYS A 164 1.93 -8.07 -7.00
N GLY A 165 2.38 -8.39 -8.21
CA GLY A 165 2.64 -9.78 -8.61
C GLY A 165 3.64 -10.46 -7.68
N LEU A 166 4.77 -9.79 -7.38
CA LEU A 166 5.77 -10.29 -6.44
C LEU A 166 5.16 -10.47 -5.03
N HIS A 167 4.45 -9.46 -4.53
CA HIS A 167 3.75 -9.51 -3.24
C HIS A 167 2.77 -10.70 -3.16
N ASP A 168 1.90 -10.88 -4.17
CA ASP A 168 0.93 -11.98 -4.23
C ASP A 168 1.59 -13.35 -4.19
N GLY A 169 2.74 -13.49 -4.86
CA GLY A 169 3.54 -14.72 -4.84
C GLY A 169 4.00 -15.07 -3.44
N LEU A 170 4.51 -14.08 -2.71
CA LEU A 170 4.95 -14.25 -1.31
C LEU A 170 3.76 -14.45 -0.35
N HIS A 171 2.67 -13.71 -0.52
CA HIS A 171 1.48 -13.85 0.29
C HIS A 171 0.81 -15.23 0.10
N THR A 172 0.80 -15.75 -1.13
CA THR A 172 0.35 -17.13 -1.40
C THR A 172 1.19 -18.16 -0.64
N LEU A 173 2.52 -17.99 -0.61
CA LEU A 173 3.42 -18.82 0.17
C LEU A 173 3.11 -18.71 1.67
N GLN A 174 2.87 -17.50 2.18
CA GLN A 174 2.54 -17.24 3.59
C GLN A 174 1.23 -17.93 4.01
N VAL A 175 0.16 -17.77 3.22
CA VAL A 175 -1.19 -18.24 3.56
C VAL A 175 -1.35 -19.74 3.32
N LEU A 176 -1.02 -20.23 2.13
CA LEU A 176 -1.14 -21.66 1.83
C LEU A 176 -0.05 -22.48 2.51
N GLY A 177 1.07 -21.85 2.85
CA GLY A 177 2.14 -22.45 3.62
C GLY A 177 1.95 -22.34 5.14
N ALA A 178 0.88 -21.71 5.63
CA ALA A 178 0.71 -21.42 7.04
C ALA A 178 0.86 -22.66 7.93
N SER A 179 0.32 -23.81 7.51
CA SER A 179 0.37 -25.05 8.30
C SER A 179 1.79 -25.59 8.52
N TRP A 180 2.73 -25.32 7.62
CA TRP A 180 4.12 -25.84 7.73
C TRP A 180 5.12 -24.74 8.09
N LEU A 181 4.80 -23.46 7.81
CA LEU A 181 5.57 -22.30 8.26
C LEU A 181 5.39 -22.00 9.75
N ASP A 182 4.37 -22.59 10.39
CA ASP A 182 4.06 -22.42 11.81
C ASP A 182 5.16 -23.00 12.72
N TRP A 183 5.40 -22.33 13.85
CA TRP A 183 6.27 -22.81 14.93
C TRP A 183 5.62 -23.96 15.72
N SER A 184 4.30 -24.11 15.63
CA SER A 184 3.52 -25.14 16.32
C SER A 184 3.84 -26.58 15.89
N GLN A 185 4.45 -26.78 14.71
CA GLN A 185 4.78 -28.11 14.18
C GLN A 185 6.25 -28.45 14.45
N ALA A 186 6.50 -29.07 15.61
CA ALA A 186 7.82 -29.55 16.04
C ALA A 186 8.30 -30.79 15.27
N GLU A 187 7.38 -31.62 14.77
CA GLU A 187 7.66 -32.80 13.94
C GLU A 187 6.90 -32.68 12.62
N GLU A 188 7.62 -32.56 11.50
CA GLU A 188 6.98 -32.49 10.19
C GLU A 188 6.63 -33.90 9.70
N PRO A 189 5.37 -34.17 9.31
CA PRO A 189 5.07 -35.34 8.51
C PRO A 189 5.78 -35.18 7.15
N PRO A 190 6.55 -36.18 6.67
CA PRO A 190 7.14 -36.19 5.32
C PRO A 190 6.14 -35.89 4.19
N ALA A 191 4.83 -36.02 4.47
CA ALA A 191 3.73 -35.73 3.57
C ALA A 191 3.56 -34.25 3.18
N LEU A 192 4.06 -33.29 3.97
CA LEU A 192 3.90 -31.85 3.67
C LEU A 192 5.00 -31.28 2.78
N LEU A 193 6.15 -31.95 2.69
CA LEU A 193 7.33 -31.50 1.93
C LEU A 193 7.05 -31.26 0.43
N PRO A 194 6.30 -32.13 -0.29
CA PRO A 194 5.96 -31.87 -1.69
C PRO A 194 5.14 -30.58 -1.87
N THR A 195 4.22 -30.31 -0.95
CA THR A 195 3.40 -29.08 -0.97
C THR A 195 4.27 -27.85 -0.71
N ALA A 196 5.15 -27.90 0.28
CA ALA A 196 6.10 -26.83 0.57
C ALA A 196 7.00 -26.50 -0.64
N LEU A 197 7.58 -27.53 -1.27
CA LEU A 197 8.36 -27.38 -2.50
C LEU A 197 7.56 -26.76 -3.64
N ALA A 198 6.31 -27.18 -3.84
CA ALA A 198 5.44 -26.63 -4.87
C ALA A 198 5.13 -25.14 -4.63
N LEU A 199 4.90 -24.74 -3.37
CA LEU A 199 4.66 -23.34 -3.01
C LEU A 199 5.90 -22.47 -3.24
N VAL A 200 7.08 -22.93 -2.80
CA VAL A 200 8.34 -22.22 -3.06
C VAL A 200 8.59 -22.09 -4.56
N HIS A 201 8.41 -23.16 -5.32
CA HIS A 201 8.56 -23.12 -6.78
C HIS A 201 7.61 -22.13 -7.45
N ARG A 202 6.35 -22.08 -7.01
CA ARG A 202 5.37 -21.10 -7.52
C ARG A 202 5.79 -19.67 -7.20
N ALA A 203 6.23 -19.39 -5.96
CA ALA A 203 6.73 -18.07 -5.58
C ALA A 203 7.95 -17.66 -6.43
N GLN A 204 8.86 -18.59 -6.73
CA GLN A 204 10.00 -18.34 -7.64
C GLN A 204 9.55 -17.97 -9.05
N GLN A 205 8.62 -18.73 -9.62
CA GLN A 205 8.09 -18.47 -10.96
C GLN A 205 7.48 -17.08 -11.06
N VAL A 206 6.67 -16.70 -10.06
CA VAL A 206 6.07 -15.37 -9.99
C VAL A 206 7.14 -14.29 -9.84
N ALA A 207 8.08 -14.48 -8.91
CA ALA A 207 9.18 -13.55 -8.71
C ALA A 207 10.05 -13.38 -9.96
N THR A 208 10.22 -14.42 -10.80
CA THR A 208 10.95 -14.30 -12.07
C THR A 208 10.12 -13.58 -13.15
N ALA A 209 8.81 -13.81 -13.20
CA ALA A 209 7.94 -13.17 -14.18
C ALA A 209 7.78 -11.65 -13.94
N SER A 210 7.89 -11.19 -12.69
CA SER A 210 7.70 -9.79 -12.29
C SER A 210 8.82 -8.81 -12.72
N GLN A 211 9.79 -9.18 -13.57
CA GLN A 211 10.98 -8.35 -13.86
C GLN A 211 10.70 -7.05 -14.64
N ALA A 212 9.69 -7.04 -15.53
CA ALA A 212 9.49 -5.90 -16.41
C ALA A 212 8.95 -4.68 -15.65
N GLY A 213 9.60 -3.52 -15.81
CA GLY A 213 9.09 -2.23 -15.32
C GLY A 213 9.33 -1.94 -13.83
N LEU A 214 10.02 -2.82 -13.08
CA LEU A 214 10.33 -2.56 -11.68
C LEU A 214 11.32 -1.39 -11.50
N PRO A 215 11.12 -0.51 -10.50
CA PRO A 215 12.15 0.47 -10.12
C PRO A 215 13.39 -0.24 -9.52
N PRO A 216 14.56 0.43 -9.44
CA PRO A 216 15.80 -0.19 -8.95
C PRO A 216 15.67 -0.86 -7.57
N GLU A 217 14.93 -0.24 -6.65
CA GLU A 217 14.66 -0.81 -5.33
C GLU A 217 13.81 -2.08 -5.41
N GLY A 218 12.83 -2.11 -6.33
CA GLY A 218 12.01 -3.28 -6.64
C GLY A 218 12.82 -4.43 -7.24
N VAL A 219 13.76 -4.14 -8.14
CA VAL A 219 14.69 -5.14 -8.69
C VAL A 219 15.56 -5.73 -7.57
N ALA A 220 16.13 -4.89 -6.70
CA ALA A 220 16.95 -5.36 -5.58
C ALA A 220 16.15 -6.23 -4.59
N CYS A 221 14.89 -5.86 -4.31
CA CYS A 221 13.97 -6.65 -3.50
C CYS A 221 13.65 -8.01 -4.15
N GLN A 222 13.30 -8.01 -5.44
CA GLN A 222 13.04 -9.23 -6.21
C GLN A 222 14.24 -10.18 -6.20
N GLU A 223 15.46 -9.67 -6.37
CA GLU A 223 16.67 -10.49 -6.29
C GLU A 223 16.88 -11.10 -4.90
N ARG A 224 16.63 -10.36 -3.82
CA ARG A 224 16.69 -10.91 -2.45
C ARG A 224 15.66 -12.02 -2.26
N CYS A 225 14.44 -11.81 -2.76
CA CYS A 225 13.38 -12.82 -2.74
C CYS A 225 13.80 -14.09 -3.49
N LEU A 226 14.30 -13.96 -4.72
CA LEU A 226 14.75 -15.10 -5.52
C LEU A 226 15.87 -15.87 -4.83
N ARG A 227 16.89 -15.19 -4.29
CA ARG A 227 17.98 -15.84 -3.55
C ARG A 227 17.49 -16.65 -2.35
N ALA A 228 16.58 -16.08 -1.55
CA ALA A 228 16.02 -16.78 -0.39
C ALA A 228 15.17 -17.98 -0.81
N LEU A 229 14.33 -17.84 -1.85
CA LEU A 229 13.51 -18.92 -2.37
C LEU A 229 14.36 -20.05 -2.97
N ASP A 230 15.43 -19.74 -3.72
CA ASP A 230 16.37 -20.71 -4.27
C ASP A 230 17.11 -21.51 -3.18
N ARG A 231 17.54 -20.81 -2.13
CA ARG A 231 18.16 -21.46 -0.98
C ARG A 231 17.18 -22.37 -0.28
N ALA A 232 15.96 -21.90 0.01
CA ALA A 232 14.92 -22.70 0.64
C ALA A 232 14.56 -23.94 -0.19
N LYS A 233 14.43 -23.81 -1.52
CA LYS A 233 14.19 -24.94 -2.42
C LYS A 233 15.29 -25.99 -2.32
N THR A 234 16.55 -25.56 -2.32
CA THR A 234 17.72 -26.46 -2.20
C THR A 234 17.68 -27.23 -0.89
N LEU A 235 17.40 -26.54 0.21
CA LEU A 235 17.29 -27.11 1.55
C LEU A 235 16.13 -28.12 1.65
N LEU A 236 14.94 -27.75 1.17
CA LEU A 236 13.76 -28.64 1.15
C LEU A 236 14.01 -29.89 0.30
N THR A 237 14.71 -29.76 -0.82
CA THR A 237 15.02 -30.90 -1.71
C THR A 237 15.91 -31.94 -1.03
N SER A 238 16.75 -31.54 -0.07
CA SER A 238 17.59 -32.48 0.67
C SER A 238 16.80 -33.47 1.54
N GLY A 239 15.58 -33.10 1.95
CA GLY A 239 14.72 -33.89 2.83
C GLY A 239 15.25 -34.07 4.26
N GLN A 240 16.39 -33.46 4.61
CA GLN A 240 16.98 -33.58 5.94
C GLN A 240 16.22 -32.70 6.95
N PRO A 241 15.85 -33.20 8.15
CA PRO A 241 15.07 -32.43 9.13
C PRO A 241 15.67 -31.06 9.49
N ASP A 242 16.99 -31.00 9.69
CA ASP A 242 17.66 -29.73 10.02
C ASP A 242 17.66 -28.74 8.85
N ALA A 243 17.82 -29.23 7.61
CA ALA A 243 17.75 -28.40 6.41
C ALA A 243 16.33 -27.85 6.19
N ILE A 244 15.30 -28.66 6.47
CA ILE A 244 13.92 -28.22 6.37
C ILE A 244 13.61 -27.13 7.42
N ARG A 245 14.10 -27.29 8.65
CA ARG A 245 14.00 -26.25 9.69
C ARG A 245 14.70 -24.95 9.27
N GLU A 246 15.90 -25.06 8.69
CA GLU A 246 16.62 -23.90 8.14
C GLU A 246 15.82 -23.22 7.01
N ALA A 247 15.22 -24.00 6.10
CA ALA A 247 14.39 -23.46 5.01
C ALA A 247 13.19 -22.68 5.54
N ARG A 248 12.50 -23.22 6.55
CA ARG A 248 11.35 -22.57 7.21
C ARG A 248 11.75 -21.22 7.81
N SER A 249 12.84 -21.22 8.58
CA SER A 249 13.37 -20.00 9.21
C SER A 249 13.72 -18.93 8.16
N GLN A 250 14.38 -19.33 7.07
CA GLN A 250 14.71 -18.41 5.98
C GLN A 250 13.48 -17.85 5.27
N LEU A 251 12.46 -18.67 5.01
CA LEU A 251 11.24 -18.20 4.36
C LEU A 251 10.44 -17.28 5.28
N ARG A 252 10.38 -17.56 6.58
CA ARG A 252 9.78 -16.62 7.55
C ARG A 252 10.53 -15.29 7.58
N ALA A 253 11.86 -15.33 7.68
CA ALA A 253 12.69 -14.13 7.65
C ALA A 253 12.48 -13.33 6.36
N LEU A 254 12.37 -14.01 5.21
CA LEU A 254 12.03 -13.40 3.92
C LEU A 254 10.68 -12.67 3.99
N LEU A 255 9.61 -13.33 4.44
CA LEU A 255 8.27 -12.75 4.50
C LEU A 255 8.21 -11.53 5.43
N ILE A 256 8.87 -11.62 6.58
CA ILE A 256 8.94 -10.52 7.56
C ILE A 256 9.69 -9.31 6.99
N ALA A 257 10.78 -9.54 6.27
CA ALA A 257 11.64 -8.47 5.77
C ALA A 257 11.08 -7.84 4.47
N GLU A 258 10.69 -8.66 3.50
CA GLU A 258 10.45 -8.18 2.14
C GLU A 258 8.99 -7.76 1.90
N MET A 259 7.99 -8.36 2.56
CA MET A 259 6.59 -7.94 2.31
C MET A 259 6.33 -6.47 2.68
N PRO A 260 6.73 -5.97 3.87
CA PRO A 260 6.61 -4.54 4.19
C PRO A 260 7.43 -3.65 3.26
N HIS A 261 8.59 -4.14 2.82
CA HIS A 261 9.45 -3.38 1.93
C HIS A 261 8.83 -3.25 0.53
N ILE A 262 8.14 -4.28 0.04
CA ILE A 262 7.38 -4.20 -1.21
C ILE A 262 6.26 -3.16 -1.08
N ASP A 263 5.56 -3.10 0.06
CA ASP A 263 4.55 -2.05 0.32
C ASP A 263 5.18 -0.65 0.30
N GLU A 264 6.36 -0.46 0.91
CA GLU A 264 7.11 0.80 0.86
C GLU A 264 7.46 1.21 -0.58
N ILE A 265 7.88 0.26 -1.41
CA ILE A 265 8.16 0.53 -2.82
C ILE A 265 6.87 0.86 -3.58
N LEU A 266 5.75 0.17 -3.30
CA LEU A 266 4.43 0.49 -3.85
C LEU A 266 3.99 1.92 -3.45
N PHE A 267 4.24 2.34 -2.22
CA PHE A 267 4.05 3.75 -1.81
C PHE A 267 4.96 4.69 -2.59
N GLY A 268 6.22 4.33 -2.82
CA GLY A 268 7.14 5.11 -3.67
C GLY A 268 6.60 5.30 -5.10
N VAL A 269 6.11 4.23 -5.73
CA VAL A 269 5.51 4.29 -7.08
C VAL A 269 4.24 5.14 -7.10
N SER A 270 3.37 4.98 -6.09
CA SER A 270 2.16 5.80 -5.89
C SER A 270 2.47 7.27 -5.65
N ARG A 271 3.52 7.54 -4.87
CA ARG A 271 4.01 8.88 -4.58
C ARG A 271 4.41 9.58 -5.87
N ASP A 272 5.08 8.88 -6.77
CA ASP A 272 5.70 9.46 -7.96
C ASP A 272 4.75 9.58 -9.18
N LEU A 273 3.45 9.30 -8.99
CA LEU A 273 2.42 9.53 -10.01
C LEU A 273 2.37 11.02 -10.43
N PRO A 274 2.55 11.34 -11.73
CA PRO A 274 2.69 12.72 -12.21
C PRO A 274 1.34 13.45 -12.38
N LEU A 275 0.49 13.39 -11.34
CA LEU A 275 -0.87 13.91 -11.35
C LEU A 275 -0.93 15.43 -11.55
N LYS A 276 0.05 16.18 -11.03
CA LYS A 276 0.11 17.64 -11.22
C LYS A 276 0.23 18.02 -12.70
N SER A 277 1.19 17.40 -13.40
CA SER A 277 1.38 17.63 -14.84
C SER A 277 0.18 17.15 -15.65
N PHE A 278 -0.38 15.99 -15.30
CA PHE A 278 -1.57 15.45 -15.94
C PHE A 278 -2.79 16.39 -15.78
N SER A 279 -3.05 16.87 -14.56
CA SER A 279 -4.12 17.83 -14.26
C SER A 279 -3.93 19.18 -14.96
N ALA A 280 -2.70 19.68 -15.02
CA ALA A 280 -2.38 20.92 -15.72
C ALA A 280 -2.67 20.80 -17.22
N ALA A 281 -2.30 19.69 -17.84
CA ALA A 281 -2.55 19.44 -19.26
C ALA A 281 -4.05 19.38 -19.58
N PHE A 282 -4.83 18.67 -18.76
CA PHE A 282 -6.28 18.55 -18.97
C PHE A 282 -6.97 19.91 -18.86
N THR A 283 -6.52 20.76 -17.95
CA THR A 283 -6.99 22.15 -17.85
C THR A 283 -6.66 22.97 -19.12
N LYS A 284 -5.45 22.85 -19.66
CA LYS A 284 -5.04 23.55 -20.90
C LYS A 284 -5.80 23.09 -22.14
N MET A 285 -6.20 21.81 -22.18
CA MET A 285 -6.97 21.22 -23.27
C MET A 285 -8.50 21.43 -23.12
N SER A 286 -8.95 22.05 -22.01
CA SER A 286 -10.38 22.10 -21.68
C SER A 286 -11.11 23.27 -22.36
N GLU A 287 -11.75 22.97 -23.49
CA GLU A 287 -13.05 23.59 -23.86
C GLU A 287 -14.22 22.62 -23.58
N SER A 288 -13.93 21.37 -23.20
CA SER A 288 -14.88 20.27 -23.01
C SER A 288 -15.01 19.86 -21.54
N ARG A 289 -16.25 19.84 -21.03
CA ARG A 289 -16.61 19.36 -19.68
C ARG A 289 -16.15 17.92 -19.37
N ASN A 290 -15.84 17.13 -20.40
CA ASN A 290 -15.41 15.74 -20.22
C ASN A 290 -13.98 15.63 -19.67
N LEU A 291 -13.06 16.54 -20.03
CA LEU A 291 -11.67 16.51 -19.57
C LEU A 291 -11.53 16.97 -18.10
N ASP A 292 -12.31 17.96 -17.67
CA ASP A 292 -12.40 18.34 -16.24
C ASP A 292 -12.87 17.18 -15.38
N ARG A 293 -13.90 16.45 -15.84
CA ARG A 293 -14.41 15.28 -15.14
C ARG A 293 -13.35 14.16 -15.06
N ALA A 294 -12.55 13.99 -16.10
CA ALA A 294 -11.48 13.00 -16.12
C ALA A 294 -10.30 13.38 -15.21
N ARG A 295 -9.97 14.68 -15.12
CA ARG A 295 -9.01 15.19 -14.13
C ARG A 295 -9.45 14.82 -12.71
N ASP A 296 -10.69 15.18 -12.37
CA ASP A 296 -11.22 14.94 -11.03
C ASP A 296 -11.29 13.43 -10.72
N ALA A 297 -11.69 12.61 -11.70
CA ALA A 297 -11.69 11.15 -11.57
C ALA A 297 -10.28 10.56 -11.40
N ALA A 298 -9.26 11.11 -12.07
CA ALA A 298 -7.88 10.67 -11.91
C ALA A 298 -7.32 11.00 -10.53
N ILE A 299 -7.64 12.18 -9.98
CA ILE A 299 -7.27 12.57 -8.61
C ILE A 299 -7.92 11.61 -7.60
N ASP A 300 -9.22 11.40 -7.73
CA ASP A 300 -10.00 10.52 -6.85
C ASP A 300 -9.54 9.05 -6.94
N LEU A 301 -9.25 8.55 -8.15
CA LEU A 301 -8.65 7.23 -8.34
C LEU A 301 -7.32 7.11 -7.61
N ALA A 302 -6.43 8.08 -7.77
CA ALA A 302 -5.11 8.03 -7.15
C ALA A 302 -5.17 8.11 -5.62
N ASP A 303 -6.06 8.94 -5.06
CA ASP A 303 -6.27 9.01 -3.62
C ASP A 303 -6.92 7.73 -3.08
N THR A 304 -7.84 7.11 -3.84
CA THR A 304 -8.43 5.82 -3.49
C THR A 304 -7.38 4.70 -3.49
N LEU A 305 -6.53 4.62 -4.52
CA LEU A 305 -5.43 3.65 -4.58
C LEU A 305 -4.43 3.83 -3.43
N ARG A 306 -4.07 5.07 -3.09
CA ARG A 306 -3.23 5.38 -1.91
C ARG A 306 -3.85 4.87 -0.63
N ARG A 307 -5.12 5.19 -0.38
CA ARG A 307 -5.84 4.74 0.81
C ARG A 307 -5.95 3.21 0.85
N ARG A 308 -6.14 2.55 -0.30
CA ARG A 308 -6.15 1.08 -0.40
C ARG A 308 -4.79 0.47 -0.07
N LEU A 309 -3.69 1.08 -0.55
CA LEU A 309 -2.33 0.69 -0.18
C LEU A 309 -2.09 0.88 1.33
N MET A 310 -2.54 2.00 1.90
CA MET A 310 -2.43 2.24 3.36
C MET A 310 -3.23 1.21 4.17
N GLU A 311 -4.44 0.86 3.74
CA GLU A 311 -5.26 -0.18 4.35
C GLU A 311 -4.58 -1.55 4.27
N HIS A 312 -4.11 -1.93 3.08
CA HIS A 312 -3.36 -3.17 2.85
C HIS A 312 -2.13 -3.26 3.75
N ALA A 313 -1.31 -2.20 3.79
CA ALA A 313 -0.11 -2.15 4.64
C ALA A 313 -0.45 -2.24 6.14
N VAL A 314 -1.61 -1.74 6.59
CA VAL A 314 -2.06 -1.90 7.98
C VAL A 314 -2.47 -3.34 8.27
N TRP A 315 -3.14 -4.01 7.33
CA TRP A 315 -3.45 -5.44 7.45
C TRP A 315 -2.18 -6.30 7.45
N GLN A 316 -1.24 -6.05 6.52
CA GLN A 316 0.06 -6.70 6.48
C GLN A 316 0.82 -6.52 7.80
N ALA A 317 0.90 -5.29 8.32
CA ALA A 317 1.55 -5.01 9.60
C ALA A 317 0.83 -5.69 10.79
N THR A 318 -0.48 -5.94 10.69
CA THR A 318 -1.24 -6.64 11.72
C THR A 318 -0.95 -8.13 11.69
N ASP A 319 -0.95 -8.75 10.51
CA ASP A 319 -0.61 -10.17 10.36
C ASP A 319 0.86 -10.43 10.76
N LEU A 320 1.80 -9.59 10.38
CA LEU A 320 3.21 -9.70 10.83
C LEU A 320 3.37 -9.60 12.34
N ARG A 321 2.57 -8.78 13.02
CA ARG A 321 2.55 -8.73 14.49
C ARG A 321 2.01 -10.02 15.09
N LEU A 322 1.00 -10.64 14.47
CA LEU A 322 0.53 -11.95 14.90
C LEU A 322 1.58 -13.05 14.66
N TYR A 323 2.36 -12.96 13.56
CA TYR A 323 3.53 -13.82 13.34
C TYR A 323 4.60 -13.67 14.44
N GLN A 324 4.86 -12.45 14.93
CA GLN A 324 5.77 -12.23 16.07
C GLN A 324 5.18 -12.77 17.38
N MET A 325 3.88 -12.63 17.57
CA MET A 325 3.18 -13.12 18.74
C MET A 325 3.16 -14.64 18.81
N GLU A 326 3.03 -15.32 17.66
CA GLU A 326 3.16 -16.77 17.52
C GLU A 326 4.47 -17.28 18.12
N GLU A 327 5.61 -16.65 17.81
CA GLU A 327 6.91 -17.05 18.34
C GLU A 327 6.93 -17.09 19.88
N HIS A 328 6.33 -16.09 20.52
CA HIS A 328 6.24 -16.02 21.97
C HIS A 328 5.23 -16.97 22.60
N LEU A 329 4.23 -17.44 21.85
CA LEU A 329 3.19 -18.34 22.35
C LEU A 329 3.55 -19.82 22.15
N TYR A 330 4.34 -20.14 21.14
CA TYR A 330 4.75 -21.50 20.81
C TYR A 330 6.15 -21.85 21.32
N ASP A 331 6.98 -20.85 21.65
CA ASP A 331 8.22 -21.00 22.43
C ASP A 331 8.26 -19.97 23.59
N PRO A 332 7.43 -20.16 24.63
CA PRO A 332 7.26 -19.18 25.68
C PRO A 332 8.46 -19.13 26.63
N GLN A 333 9.28 -18.10 26.47
CA GLN A 333 10.39 -17.79 27.37
C GLN A 333 9.92 -17.10 28.66
N LEU A 334 10.79 -17.02 29.67
CA LEU A 334 10.53 -16.23 30.89
C LEU A 334 10.15 -14.78 30.51
N GLY A 335 9.00 -14.32 31.03
CA GLY A 335 8.49 -12.98 30.74
C GLY A 335 7.77 -12.83 29.38
N TRP A 336 7.37 -13.92 28.72
CA TRP A 336 6.66 -13.87 27.42
C TRP A 336 5.44 -12.92 27.40
N MET A 337 4.69 -12.79 28.50
CA MET A 337 3.54 -11.86 28.58
C MET A 337 3.94 -10.40 28.39
N VAL A 338 5.14 -10.01 28.85
CA VAL A 338 5.70 -8.67 28.68
C VAL A 338 6.02 -8.41 27.20
N ALA A 339 6.41 -9.45 26.45
CA ALA A 339 6.64 -9.37 25.01
C ALA A 339 5.33 -9.33 24.20
N VAL A 340 4.33 -10.13 24.60
CA VAL A 340 3.04 -10.25 23.89
C VAL A 340 2.14 -9.02 24.06
N THR A 341 2.10 -8.41 25.25
CA THR A 341 1.16 -7.32 25.56
C THR A 341 1.32 -6.08 24.66
N PRO A 342 2.55 -5.59 24.39
CA PRO A 342 2.77 -4.50 23.43
C PRO A 342 2.34 -4.88 22.00
N ILE A 343 2.57 -6.12 21.57
CA ILE A 343 2.20 -6.61 20.24
C ILE A 343 0.68 -6.59 20.08
N LEU A 344 -0.06 -7.16 21.06
CA LEU A 344 -1.52 -7.17 21.04
C LEU A 344 -2.13 -5.76 21.08
N THR A 345 -1.53 -4.85 21.86
CA THR A 345 -1.94 -3.44 21.89
C THR A 345 -1.82 -2.79 20.52
N ALA A 346 -0.74 -3.11 19.81
CA ALA A 346 -0.47 -2.59 18.48
C ALA A 346 -1.42 -3.23 17.43
N VAL A 347 -1.73 -4.53 17.54
CA VAL A 347 -2.77 -5.22 16.75
C VAL A 347 -4.14 -4.55 16.94
N ARG A 348 -4.57 -4.33 18.19
CA ARG A 348 -5.84 -3.64 18.49
C ARG A 348 -5.91 -2.24 17.88
N THR A 349 -4.80 -1.51 17.91
CA THR A 349 -4.71 -0.15 17.32
C THR A 349 -4.92 -0.20 15.81
N ASN A 350 -4.27 -1.16 15.13
CA ASN A 350 -4.44 -1.34 13.70
C ASN A 350 -5.89 -1.76 13.35
N LEU A 351 -6.44 -2.75 14.05
CA LEU A 351 -7.81 -3.24 13.84
C LEU A 351 -8.86 -2.15 14.04
N ARG A 352 -8.66 -1.24 15.01
CA ARG A 352 -9.51 -0.05 15.18
C ARG A 352 -9.51 0.87 13.97
N ALA A 353 -8.38 0.97 13.29
CA ALA A 353 -8.25 1.84 12.14
C ALA A 353 -8.97 1.25 10.91
N VAL A 354 -8.79 -0.05 10.65
CA VAL A 354 -9.35 -0.73 9.46
C VAL A 354 -10.80 -1.18 9.64
N SER A 355 -11.27 -1.43 10.86
CA SER A 355 -12.65 -1.88 11.11
C SER A 355 -13.59 -0.70 11.34
N ALA A 356 -14.73 -0.68 10.63
CA ALA A 356 -15.71 0.41 10.74
C ALA A 356 -16.55 0.33 12.02
N ALA A 357 -16.81 -0.88 12.56
CA ALA A 357 -17.65 -1.09 13.73
C ALA A 357 -16.81 -1.36 15.00
N PRO A 358 -16.98 -0.58 16.08
CA PRO A 358 -16.35 -0.85 17.38
C PRO A 358 -16.60 -2.27 17.92
N ASN A 359 -17.80 -2.81 17.65
CA ASN A 359 -18.22 -4.14 18.10
C ASN A 359 -17.45 -5.27 17.40
N GLU A 360 -17.06 -5.09 16.14
CA GLU A 360 -16.26 -6.07 15.39
C GLU A 360 -14.88 -6.23 16.05
N ILE A 361 -14.25 -5.14 16.47
CA ILE A 361 -12.93 -5.17 17.11
C ILE A 361 -12.98 -5.85 18.47
N GLN A 362 -14.03 -5.57 19.26
CA GLN A 362 -14.24 -6.22 20.54
C GLN A 362 -14.51 -7.72 20.36
N SER A 363 -15.27 -8.11 19.33
CA SER A 363 -15.47 -9.52 19.02
C SER A 363 -14.19 -10.24 18.58
N LEU A 364 -13.31 -9.55 17.84
CA LEU A 364 -12.05 -10.13 17.34
C LEU A 364 -10.97 -10.25 18.42
N THR A 365 -10.81 -9.22 19.26
CA THR A 365 -9.68 -9.16 20.22
C THR A 365 -10.07 -9.39 21.67
N GLY A 366 -11.36 -9.27 22.01
CA GLY A 366 -11.88 -9.49 23.36
C GLY A 366 -11.53 -10.86 23.92
N PRO A 367 -11.85 -11.97 23.23
CA PRO A 367 -11.54 -13.32 23.71
C PRO A 367 -10.06 -13.53 24.05
N MET A 368 -9.16 -12.96 23.25
CA MET A 368 -7.71 -13.03 23.52
C MET A 368 -7.29 -12.19 24.73
N SER A 369 -7.92 -11.02 24.90
CA SER A 369 -7.71 -10.14 26.06
C SER A 369 -8.11 -10.84 27.35
N ASP A 370 -9.29 -11.45 27.34
CA ASP A 370 -9.86 -12.13 28.49
C ASP A 370 -9.05 -13.37 28.86
N ALA A 371 -8.59 -14.14 27.85
CA ALA A 371 -7.72 -15.29 28.07
C ALA A 371 -6.38 -14.91 28.71
N LEU A 372 -5.75 -13.82 28.25
CA LEU A 372 -4.50 -13.32 28.85
C LEU A 372 -4.69 -12.88 30.30
N THR A 373 -5.77 -12.14 30.59
CA THR A 373 -6.09 -11.72 31.97
C THR A 373 -6.40 -12.91 32.88
N GLN A 374 -7.10 -13.93 32.38
CA GLN A 374 -7.37 -15.15 33.14
C GLN A 374 -6.08 -15.93 33.44
N TYR A 375 -5.21 -16.08 32.43
CA TYR A 375 -3.92 -16.74 32.61
C TYR A 375 -3.06 -16.00 33.65
N GLU A 376 -2.92 -14.67 33.54
CA GLU A 376 -2.16 -13.84 34.49
C GLU A 376 -2.67 -13.99 35.94
N ALA A 377 -3.97 -14.16 36.14
CA ALA A 377 -4.56 -14.38 37.47
C ALA A 377 -4.24 -15.76 38.08
N THR A 378 -3.86 -16.74 37.25
CA THR A 378 -3.59 -18.13 37.68
C THR A 378 -2.11 -18.46 37.84
N VAL A 379 -1.19 -17.64 37.31
CA VAL A 379 0.25 -17.91 37.33
C VAL A 379 1.03 -16.95 38.21
N SER A 380 2.16 -17.41 38.75
CA SER A 380 3.11 -16.52 39.42
C SER A 380 3.74 -15.55 38.40
N PRO A 381 3.91 -14.25 38.75
CA PRO A 381 4.51 -13.28 37.84
C PRO A 381 5.86 -13.76 37.28
N GLY A 382 5.99 -13.77 35.96
CA GLY A 382 7.23 -14.13 35.27
C GLY A 382 7.46 -15.64 35.04
N ALA A 383 6.55 -16.52 35.47
CA ALA A 383 6.65 -17.95 35.18
C ALA A 383 6.39 -18.26 33.69
N ALA A 384 7.16 -19.20 33.14
CA ALA A 384 6.84 -19.81 31.86
C ALA A 384 5.62 -20.75 32.02
N PRO A 385 4.77 -20.90 30.98
CA PRO A 385 3.63 -21.80 31.03
C PRO A 385 4.07 -23.25 31.21
N GLY A 386 3.29 -24.03 31.95
CA GLY A 386 3.39 -25.49 31.89
C GLY A 386 2.86 -25.99 30.55
N GLU A 387 3.44 -27.08 30.03
CA GLU A 387 3.08 -27.66 28.72
C GLU A 387 1.59 -28.05 28.63
N ASP A 388 0.99 -28.47 29.75
CA ASP A 388 -0.42 -28.88 29.88
C ASP A 388 -1.31 -27.85 30.60
N ASP A 389 -0.89 -26.58 30.70
CA ASP A 389 -1.68 -25.55 31.40
C ASP A 389 -2.98 -25.23 30.64
N PRO A 390 -4.17 -25.52 31.19
CA PRO A 390 -5.44 -25.28 30.50
C PRO A 390 -5.71 -23.79 30.22
N ALA A 391 -5.24 -22.89 31.09
CA ALA A 391 -5.37 -21.45 30.89
C ALA A 391 -4.46 -21.00 29.73
N PHE A 392 -3.26 -21.55 29.61
CA PHE A 392 -2.39 -21.28 28.47
C PHE A 392 -2.91 -21.87 27.16
N ALA A 393 -3.48 -23.08 27.21
CA ALA A 393 -4.14 -23.69 26.05
C ALA A 393 -5.26 -22.80 25.50
N ARG A 394 -6.05 -22.18 26.39
CA ARG A 394 -7.08 -21.21 26.02
C ARG A 394 -6.50 -19.94 25.37
N VAL A 395 -5.36 -19.44 25.85
CA VAL A 395 -4.65 -18.32 25.21
C VAL A 395 -4.25 -18.68 23.77
N ARG A 396 -3.73 -19.89 23.54
CA ARG A 396 -3.37 -20.36 22.19
C ARG A 396 -4.58 -20.51 21.29
N GLU A 397 -5.69 -21.06 21.78
CA GLU A 397 -6.95 -21.15 21.03
C GLU A 397 -7.45 -19.76 20.59
N CYS A 398 -7.55 -18.80 21.52
CA CYS A 398 -7.96 -17.43 21.20
C CYS A 398 -7.01 -16.73 20.23
N PHE A 399 -5.71 -17.03 20.29
CA PHE A 399 -4.73 -16.54 19.33
C PHE A 399 -5.00 -17.08 17.92
N GLU A 400 -5.28 -18.37 17.79
CA GLU A 400 -5.58 -19.00 16.50
C GLU A 400 -6.84 -18.41 15.85
N ASP A 401 -7.89 -18.19 16.63
CA ASP A 401 -9.12 -17.54 16.15
C ASP A 401 -8.87 -16.12 15.65
N LEU A 402 -8.08 -15.34 16.41
CA LEU A 402 -7.68 -13.99 16.02
C LEU A 402 -6.83 -14.02 14.73
N ARG A 403 -5.86 -14.93 14.65
CA ARG A 403 -4.97 -15.13 13.49
C ARG A 403 -5.76 -15.49 12.24
N ALA A 404 -6.66 -16.47 12.33
CA ALA A 404 -7.52 -16.87 11.22
C ALA A 404 -8.40 -15.71 10.73
N SER A 405 -9.00 -14.98 11.67
CA SER A 405 -9.87 -13.84 11.34
C SER A 405 -9.10 -12.70 10.66
N VAL A 406 -7.92 -12.33 11.17
CA VAL A 406 -7.08 -11.28 10.58
C VAL A 406 -6.60 -11.66 9.19
N ARG A 407 -6.12 -12.91 9.00
CA ARG A 407 -5.69 -13.40 7.68
C ARG A 407 -6.83 -13.43 6.67
N GLY A 408 -8.03 -13.84 7.09
CA GLY A 408 -9.22 -13.82 6.23
C GLY A 408 -9.56 -12.42 5.71
N ASN A 409 -9.54 -11.42 6.59
CA ASN A 409 -9.77 -10.02 6.20
C ASN A 409 -8.63 -9.47 5.33
N PHE A 410 -7.38 -9.80 5.66
CA PHE A 410 -6.23 -9.37 4.87
C PHE A 410 -6.32 -9.90 3.43
N LEU A 411 -6.69 -11.18 3.25
CA LEU A 411 -6.91 -11.78 1.93
C LEU A 411 -7.99 -11.05 1.12
N GLU A 412 -9.09 -10.62 1.75
CA GLU A 412 -10.13 -9.85 1.06
C GLU A 412 -9.56 -8.52 0.53
N ILE A 413 -8.84 -7.77 1.38
CA ILE A 413 -8.23 -6.50 0.97
C ILE A 413 -7.13 -6.69 -0.08
N ASP A 414 -6.33 -7.75 0.05
CA ASP A 414 -5.29 -8.09 -0.91
C ASP A 414 -5.85 -8.45 -2.30
N GLN A 415 -7.00 -9.14 -2.34
CA GLN A 415 -7.75 -9.41 -3.57
C GLN A 415 -8.38 -8.15 -4.15
N LEU A 416 -8.91 -7.26 -3.33
CA LEU A 416 -9.44 -5.96 -3.78
C LEU A 416 -8.34 -5.11 -4.41
N LEU A 417 -7.19 -4.96 -3.75
CA LEU A 417 -6.05 -4.22 -4.30
C LEU A 417 -5.56 -4.81 -5.63
N LYS A 418 -5.51 -6.15 -5.73
CA LYS A 418 -5.20 -6.85 -6.99
C LYS A 418 -6.21 -6.52 -8.08
N ALA A 419 -7.50 -6.55 -7.77
CA ALA A 419 -8.56 -6.22 -8.72
C ALA A 419 -8.48 -4.75 -9.18
N ASP A 420 -8.18 -3.83 -8.27
CA ASP A 420 -8.01 -2.41 -8.57
C ASP A 420 -6.84 -2.17 -9.53
N PHE A 421 -5.67 -2.79 -9.29
CA PHE A 421 -4.53 -2.71 -10.22
C PHE A 421 -4.81 -3.38 -11.57
N ALA A 422 -5.48 -4.54 -11.59
CA ALA A 422 -5.89 -5.18 -12.84
C ALA A 422 -6.82 -4.28 -13.67
N ARG A 423 -7.71 -3.52 -13.03
CA ARG A 423 -8.56 -2.52 -13.71
C ARG A 423 -7.74 -1.37 -14.27
N CYS A 424 -6.72 -0.91 -13.54
CA CYS A 424 -5.81 0.15 -14.02
C CYS A 424 -4.99 -0.27 -15.25
N ALA A 425 -4.83 -1.57 -15.55
CA ALA A 425 -4.17 -2.04 -16.76
C ALA A 425 -4.85 -1.54 -18.06
N VAL A 426 -6.16 -1.27 -18.02
CA VAL A 426 -6.88 -0.64 -19.14
C VAL A 426 -6.33 0.77 -19.40
N LEU A 427 -6.05 1.54 -18.34
CA LEU A 427 -5.49 2.89 -18.46
C LEU A 427 -4.12 2.86 -19.13
N LYS A 428 -3.27 1.90 -18.74
CA LYS A 428 -1.97 1.69 -19.39
C LYS A 428 -2.13 1.45 -20.90
N THR A 429 -3.02 0.55 -21.30
CA THR A 429 -3.25 0.27 -22.72
C THR A 429 -3.65 1.52 -23.50
N LYS A 430 -4.50 2.38 -22.91
CA LYS A 430 -4.89 3.66 -23.52
C LYS A 430 -3.74 4.67 -23.55
N LEU A 431 -2.91 4.71 -22.51
CA LEU A 431 -1.72 5.56 -22.47
C LEU A 431 -0.69 5.13 -23.52
N ASP A 432 -0.46 3.83 -23.71
CA ASP A 432 0.46 3.31 -24.72
C ASP A 432 -0.02 3.67 -26.14
N ALA A 433 -1.34 3.55 -26.38
CA ALA A 433 -1.94 4.00 -27.63
C ALA A 433 -1.74 5.51 -27.85
N LEU A 434 -1.92 6.32 -26.80
CA LEU A 434 -1.70 7.78 -26.86
C LEU A 434 -0.22 8.12 -27.10
N LEU A 435 0.71 7.44 -26.42
CA LEU A 435 2.15 7.62 -26.59
C LEU A 435 2.62 7.23 -27.99
N ALA A 436 1.98 6.25 -28.64
CA ALA A 436 2.24 5.92 -30.04
C ALA A 436 1.82 7.06 -31.00
N ARG A 437 0.87 7.90 -30.59
CA ARG A 437 0.42 9.11 -31.32
C ARG A 437 1.26 10.36 -30.98
N VAL A 438 2.13 10.29 -29.96
CA VAL A 438 2.91 11.44 -29.47
C VAL A 438 4.41 11.05 -29.41
N PRO A 439 5.13 11.12 -30.54
CA PRO A 439 6.50 10.60 -30.64
C PRO A 439 7.50 11.38 -29.77
N PRO A 440 8.68 10.81 -29.43
CA PRO A 440 9.67 11.43 -28.54
C PRO A 440 10.11 12.86 -28.90
N LEU A 441 10.09 13.21 -30.19
CA LEU A 441 10.51 14.52 -30.69
C LEU A 441 9.33 15.39 -31.16
N CYS A 442 8.11 15.10 -30.67
CA CYS A 442 6.90 15.77 -31.15
C CYS A 442 6.88 17.28 -30.85
N ALA A 443 7.63 17.75 -29.85
CA ALA A 443 7.80 19.17 -29.56
C ALA A 443 8.44 19.95 -30.74
N LEU A 444 9.18 19.28 -31.63
CA LEU A 444 9.74 19.90 -32.84
C LEU A 444 8.70 20.08 -33.97
N TRP A 445 7.51 19.50 -33.81
CA TRP A 445 6.41 19.58 -34.78
C TRP A 445 5.32 20.56 -34.34
N VAL A 446 5.45 21.13 -33.14
CA VAL A 446 4.56 22.15 -32.62
C VAL A 446 4.87 23.49 -33.31
N PRO A 447 3.85 24.22 -33.81
CA PRO A 447 4.03 25.51 -34.49
C PRO A 447 4.66 26.62 -33.66
#